data_AF-A0A8T3KNE6-F1
#
_entry.id   AF-A0A8T3KNE6-F1
#
_cell.length_a   1.000
_cell.length_b   1.000
_cell.length_c   1.000
_cell.angle_alpha   90.00
_cell.angle_beta   90.00
_cell.angle_gamma   90.00
#
_symmetry.space_group_name_H-M   'P 1'
#
loop_
_entity.id
_entity.type
_entity.pdbx_description
1 polymer ?
#
loop_
_entity_poly.entity_id
_entity_poly.type
_entity_poly.pdbx_seq_one_letter_code
_entity_poly.pdbx_strand_id
1 'polypeptide(L)' 'MASGGEFSEQILADLIAQGLSGEELLAKFKELSKKIAPAMNRLISEADSIAKGEKSGATMSDIFGPEDK' A
#
# COMPACT_ATOMS: atom_id res chain seq x y z
N MET A 1 3.80 -3.46 -14.69
CA MET A 1 2.61 -3.85 -13.93
C MET A 1 3.11 -4.52 -12.66
N ALA A 2 3.08 -3.83 -11.52
CA ALA A 2 3.43 -4.44 -10.24
C ALA A 2 2.38 -5.50 -9.94
N SER A 3 2.72 -6.76 -10.17
CA SER A 3 1.86 -7.89 -9.85
C SER A 3 1.86 -8.06 -8.33
N GLY A 4 0.72 -8.40 -7.73
CA GLY A 4 0.57 -8.52 -6.27
C GLY A 4 1.52 -9.50 -5.57
N GLY A 5 2.40 -10.19 -6.30
CA GLY A 5 3.50 -10.99 -5.77
C GLY A 5 4.65 -10.16 -5.17
N GLU A 6 4.89 -8.94 -5.66
CA GLU A 6 6.05 -8.13 -5.23
C GLU A 6 5.99 -7.73 -3.73
N PHE A 7 4.77 -7.56 -3.20
CA PHE A 7 4.54 -7.29 -1.78
C PHE A 7 4.45 -8.56 -0.94
N SER A 8 4.24 -9.73 -1.57
CA SER A 8 4.12 -10.98 -0.82
C SER A 8 5.42 -11.32 -0.10
N GLU A 9 6.57 -11.13 -0.76
CA GLU A 9 7.88 -11.35 -0.15
C GLU A 9 8.17 -10.36 0.99
N GLN A 10 7.79 -9.10 0.83
CA GLN A 10 7.97 -8.07 1.85
C GLN A 10 7.11 -8.33 3.09
N ILE A 11 5.84 -8.70 2.90
CA ILE A 11 4.94 -9.08 4.00
C ILE A 11 5.49 -10.31 4.74
N LEU A 12 5.96 -11.32 3.99
CA LEU A 12 6.57 -12.51 4.59
C LEU A 12 7.83 -12.17 5.39
N ALA A 13 8.72 -11.35 4.84
CA ALA A 13 9.93 -10.92 5.52
C ALA A 13 9.63 -10.17 6.83
N ASP A 14 8.65 -9.27 6.82
CA ASP A 14 8.24 -8.52 8.01
C ASP A 14 7.63 -9.43 9.08
N LEU A 15 6.77 -10.38 8.69
CA LEU A 15 6.17 -11.32 9.64
C LEU A 15 7.21 -12.29 10.22
N ILE A 16 8.19 -12.73 9.42
CA ILE A 16 9.31 -13.54 9.91
C ILE A 16 10.17 -12.72 10.88
N ALA A 17 10.42 -11.44 10.59
CA ALA A 17 11.17 -10.55 11.48
C ALA A 17 10.44 -10.31 12.82
N GLN A 18 9.12 -10.37 12.83
CA GLN A 18 8.29 -10.36 14.05
C GLN A 18 8.34 -11.68 14.84
N GLY A 19 9.04 -12.70 14.33
CA GLY A 19 9.19 -14.01 14.98
C GLY A 19 8.03 -14.97 14.76
N LEU A 20 7.10 -14.65 13.84
CA LEU A 20 5.96 -15.50 13.53
C LEU A 20 6.41 -16.74 12.75
N SER A 21 5.80 -17.89 13.04
CA SER A 21 6.10 -19.14 12.35
C SER A 21 4.88 -20.06 12.23
N GLY A 22 5.00 -21.10 11.40
CA GLY A 22 3.97 -22.12 11.25
C GLY A 22 2.59 -21.60 10.82
N GLU A 23 1.54 -22.09 11.45
CA GLU A 23 0.15 -21.71 11.14
C GLU A 23 -0.15 -20.24 11.44
N GLU A 24 0.49 -19.68 12.47
CA GLU A 24 0.31 -18.29 12.86
C GLU A 24 0.84 -17.33 11.78
N LEU A 25 2.03 -17.61 11.26
CA LEU A 25 2.61 -16.89 10.12
C LEU A 25 1.67 -16.95 8.90
N LEU A 26 1.16 -18.14 8.59
CA LEU A 26 0.26 -18.32 7.45
C LEU A 26 -1.05 -17.55 7.61
N ALA A 27 -1.63 -17.55 8.81
CA ALA A 27 -2.86 -16.82 9.13
C ALA A 27 -2.65 -15.31 8.97
N LYS A 28 -1.57 -14.77 9.56
CA LYS A 28 -1.23 -13.34 9.47
C LYS A 28 -0.89 -12.92 8.06
N PHE A 29 -0.13 -13.73 7.32
CA PHE A 29 0.18 -13.47 5.92
C PHE A 29 -1.08 -13.37 5.07
N LYS A 30 -2.02 -14.32 5.20
CA LYS A 30 -3.29 -14.28 4.46
C LYS A 30 -4.13 -13.05 4.83
N GLU A 31 -4.13 -12.65 6.10
CA GLU A 31 -4.84 -11.47 6.58
C GLU A 31 -4.27 -10.18 5.95
N LEU A 32 -2.95 -10.01 6.01
CA LEU A 32 -2.25 -8.83 5.49
C LEU A 32 -2.32 -8.76 3.97
N SER A 33 -2.05 -9.86 3.27
CA SER A 33 -2.10 -9.92 1.81
C SER A 33 -3.49 -9.60 1.27
N LYS A 34 -4.57 -9.99 1.98
CA LYS A 34 -5.95 -9.62 1.62
C LYS A 34 -6.25 -8.13 1.80
N LYS A 35 -5.58 -7.43 2.71
CA LYS A 35 -5.78 -5.99 2.97
C LYS A 35 -4.92 -5.12 2.06
N ILE A 36 -3.68 -5.54 1.82
CA ILE A 36 -2.69 -4.76 1.06
C ILE A 36 -3.02 -4.72 -0.42
N ALA A 37 -3.36 -5.86 -1.03
CA ALA A 37 -3.69 -5.92 -2.46
C ALA A 37 -4.82 -4.95 -2.88
N PRO A 38 -5.99 -4.88 -2.21
CA PRO A 38 -7.03 -3.92 -2.59
C PRO A 38 -6.66 -2.47 -2.27
N ALA A 39 -5.89 -2.19 -1.21
CA ALA A 39 -5.43 -0.85 -0.91
C ALA A 39 -4.47 -0.32 -1.99
N MET A 40 -3.55 -1.18 -2.46
CA MET A 40 -2.65 -0.86 -3.57
C MET A 40 -3.39 -0.65 -4.88
N ASN A 41 -4.35 -1.52 -5.22
CA ASN A 41 -5.14 -1.34 -6.43
C ASN A 41 -5.92 -0.01 -6.41
N ARG A 42 -6.42 0.40 -5.24
CA ARG A 42 -7.06 1.71 -5.07
C ARG A 42 -6.06 2.85 -5.27
N LEU A 43 -4.86 2.75 -4.70
CA LEU A 43 -3.81 3.76 -4.85
C LEU A 43 -3.38 3.93 -6.32
N ILE A 44 -3.18 2.81 -7.03
CA ILE A 44 -2.85 2.82 -8.47
C ILE A 44 -4.00 3.45 -9.26
N SER A 45 -5.24 3.02 -9.02
CA SER A 45 -6.41 3.57 -9.70
C SER A 45 -6.59 5.06 -9.44
N GLU A 46 -6.30 5.52 -8.22
CA GLU A 46 -6.37 6.93 -7.85
C GLU A 46 -5.28 7.74 -8.55
N ALA A 47 -4.04 7.22 -8.60
CA ALA A 47 -2.96 7.84 -9.34
C ALA A 47 -3.27 7.95 -10.84
N ASP A 48 -3.87 6.92 -11.44
CA ASP A 48 -4.30 6.93 -12.83
C ASP A 48 -5.38 8.00 -13.09
N SER A 49 -6.38 8.10 -12.21
CA SER A 49 -7.41 9.14 -12.35
C SER A 49 -6.85 10.55 -12.14
N ILE A 50 -5.86 10.74 -11.27
CA ILE A 50 -5.15 12.02 -11.13
C ILE A 50 -4.38 12.36 -12.41
N ALA A 51 -3.62 11.39 -12.95
CA ALA A 51 -2.84 11.58 -14.17
C ALA A 51 -3.72 11.89 -15.39
N LYS A 52 -4.92 11.31 -15.47
CA LYS A 52 -5.92 11.61 -16.51
C LYS A 52 -6.65 12.95 -16.31
N GLY A 53 -6.48 13.60 -15.16
CA GLY A 53 -7.21 14.82 -14.80
C GLY A 53 -8.67 14.59 -14.38
N GLU A 54 -9.06 13.35 -14.12
CA GLU A 54 -10.40 12.97 -13.62
C GLU A 54 -10.54 13.29 -12.11
N LYS A 55 -9.41 13.35 -11.40
CA LYS A 55 -9.35 13.66 -9.98
C LYS A 55 -8.21 14.65 -9.71
N SER A 56 -8.43 15.61 -8.80
CA SER A 56 -7.34 16.47 -8.34
C SER A 56 -6.43 15.71 -7.39
N GLY A 57 -5.11 15.79 -7.62
CA GLY A 57 -4.11 15.32 -6.67
C GLY A 57 -3.99 16.27 -5.47
N ALA A 58 -3.32 15.79 -4.42
CA ALA A 58 -2.97 16.64 -3.27
C ALA A 58 -1.94 17.70 -3.68
N THR A 59 -2.11 18.92 -3.19
CA THR A 59 -1.21 20.04 -3.43
C THR A 59 -0.11 20.13 -2.37
N MET A 60 0.93 20.93 -2.63
CA MET A 60 1.99 21.20 -1.66
C MET A 60 1.43 21.69 -0.32
N SER A 61 0.44 22.57 -0.38
CA SER A 61 -0.23 23.12 0.79
C SER A 61 -1.10 22.11 1.54
N ASP A 62 -1.66 21.11 0.84
CA ASP A 62 -2.43 20.03 1.48
C ASP A 62 -1.52 19.10 2.31
N ILE A 63 -0.26 18.95 1.92
CA ILE A 63 0.70 18.04 2.56
C ILE A 63 1.52 18.76 3.64
N PHE A 64 1.99 19.97 3.34
CA PHE A 64 2.96 20.69 4.18
C PHE A 64 2.34 21.89 4.93
N GLY A 65 1.07 22.20 4.66
CA GLY A 65 0.42 23.42 5.15
C GLY A 65 0.75 24.64 4.27
N PRO A 66 0.04 25.77 4.49
CA PRO A 66 0.36 27.01 3.79
C PRO A 66 1.74 27.53 4.21
N GLU A 67 2.51 28.07 3.27
CA GLU A 67 3.78 28.70 3.57
C GLU A 67 3.55 29.94 4.45
N ASP A 68 4.13 29.94 5.66
CA ASP A 68 4.19 31.15 6.49
C ASP A 68 5.06 32.19 5.77
N LYS A 69 4.52 33.40 5.67
CA LYS A 69 4.98 34.50 4.80
C LYS A 69 6.26 35.18 5.30
#